data_AF-A0A2N1IQL4-F1
#
_entry.id   AF-A0A2N1IQL4-F1
#
_cell.length_a   1.000
_cell.length_b   1.000
_cell.length_c   1.000
_cell.angle_alpha   90.00
_cell.angle_beta   90.00
_cell.angle_gamma   90.00
#
_symmetry.space_group_name_H-M   'P 1'
#
loop_
_entity.id
_entity.type
_entity.pdbx_description
1 polymer ?
#
loop_
_entity_poly.entity_id
_entity_poly.type
_entity_poly.pdbx_seq_one_letter_code
_entity_poly.pdbx_strand_id
1 'polypeptide(L)' 'MGFALMNVSHYLMFAYSDSRRALERIQDEEARQLLEHGLRAMQIAWGQADAVSLAFERKGR' A
#
# COMPACT_ATOMS: atom_id res chain seq x y z
N MET A 1 5.18 18.72 0.27
CA MET A 1 4.07 17.81 0.62
C MET A 1 3.77 16.81 -0.50
N GLY A 2 3.58 17.26 -1.76
CA GLY A 2 3.36 16.36 -2.91
C GLY A 2 4.42 15.25 -3.07
N PHE A 3 5.72 15.60 -3.00
CA PHE A 3 6.80 14.61 -3.07
C PHE A 3 6.79 13.58 -1.92
N ALA A 4 6.36 13.99 -0.72
CA ALA A 4 6.28 13.08 0.42
C ALA A 4 5.13 12.08 0.25
N LEU A 5 3.97 12.53 -0.24
CA LEU A 5 2.83 11.67 -0.52
C LEU A 5 3.10 10.70 -1.68
N MET A 6 3.74 11.19 -2.75
CA MET A 6 4.17 10.36 -3.87
C MET A 6 5.17 9.28 -3.44
N ASN A 7 6.12 9.61 -2.58
CA ASN A 7 7.03 8.63 -1.98
C ASN A 7 6.29 7.59 -1.14
N VAL A 8 5.29 8.00 -0.34
CA VAL A 8 4.47 7.07 0.45
C VAL A 8 3.73 6.08 -0.44
N SER A 9 3.06 6.54 -1.51
CA SER A 9 2.41 5.64 -2.48
C SER A 9 3.42 4.67 -3.12
N HIS A 10 4.61 5.16 -3.47
CA HIS A 10 5.68 4.35 -4.06
C HIS A 10 6.18 3.24 -3.12
N TYR A 11 6.44 3.56 -1.85
CA TYR A 11 6.86 2.57 -0.87
C TYR A 11 5.75 1.58 -0.51
N LEU A 12 4.49 2.01 -0.47
CA LEU A 12 3.35 1.11 -0.29
C LEU A 12 3.23 0.12 -1.45
N MET A 13 3.45 0.56 -2.69
CA MET A 13 3.49 -0.33 -3.86
C MET A 13 4.57 -1.41 -3.73
N PHE A 14 5.80 -1.04 -3.32
CA PHE A 14 6.85 -2.02 -3.09
C PHE A 14 6.52 -3.00 -1.96
N ALA A 15 6.10 -2.48 -0.81
CA ALA A 15 5.73 -3.30 0.34
C ALA A 15 4.61 -4.29 0.00
N TYR A 16 3.61 -3.84 -0.77
CA TYR A 16 2.53 -4.70 -1.25
C TYR A 16 3.04 -5.78 -2.20
N SER A 17 3.84 -5.41 -3.21
CA SER A 17 4.40 -6.36 -4.18
C SER A 17 5.24 -7.45 -3.51
N ASP A 18 6.15 -7.06 -2.61
CA ASP A 18 7.03 -8.00 -1.92
C ASP A 18 6.24 -8.90 -0.95
N SER A 19 5.30 -8.31 -0.19
CA SER A 19 4.43 -9.07 0.70
C SER A 19 3.52 -10.04 -0.06
N ARG A 20 3.05 -9.67 -1.27
CA ARG A 20 2.24 -10.56 -2.11
C ARG A 20 3.03 -11.76 -2.61
N ARG A 21 4.28 -11.56 -3.01
CA ARG A 21 5.21 -12.66 -3.36
C ARG A 21 5.55 -13.53 -2.16
N ALA A 22 5.68 -12.93 -0.97
CA ALA A 22 5.92 -13.69 0.26
C ALA A 22 4.71 -14.58 0.60
N LEU A 23 3.49 -14.09 0.41
CA LEU A 23 2.25 -14.84 0.65
C LEU A 23 2.20 -16.16 -0.11
N GLU A 24 2.65 -16.18 -1.37
CA GLU A 24 2.67 -17.38 -2.22
C GLU A 24 3.59 -18.50 -1.67
N ARG A 25 4.46 -18.18 -0.71
CA ARG A 25 5.46 -19.10 -0.14
C ARG A 25 5.14 -19.53 1.29
N ILE A 26 4.14 -18.91 1.93
CA ILE A 26 3.76 -19.24 3.31
C ILE A 26 2.89 -20.50 3.30
N GLN A 27 3.33 -21.52 4.04
CA GLN A 27 2.57 -22.76 4.23
C GLN A 27 1.70 -22.72 5.49
N ASP A 28 2.08 -21.90 6.47
CA ASP A 28 1.32 -21.73 7.70
C ASP A 28 0.04 -20.92 7.42
N GLU A 29 -1.11 -21.55 7.65
CA GLU A 29 -2.41 -20.98 7.28
C GLU A 29 -2.74 -19.72 8.10
N GLU A 30 -2.37 -19.68 9.38
CA GLU A 30 -2.60 -18.52 10.24
C GLU A 30 -1.77 -17.31 9.77
N ALA A 31 -0.47 -17.52 9.53
CA ALA A 31 0.40 -16.49 8.98
C ALA A 31 -0.05 -16.04 7.58
N ARG A 32 -0.56 -16.95 6.75
CA ARG A 32 -1.11 -16.64 5.42
C ARG A 32 -2.31 -15.71 5.55
N GLN A 33 -3.27 -16.02 6.42
CA GLN A 33 -4.45 -15.20 6.66
C GLN A 33 -4.08 -13.83 7.23
N LEU A 34 -3.18 -13.78 8.22
CA LEU A 34 -2.66 -12.53 8.78
C LEU A 34 -2.03 -11.64 7.70
N LEU A 35 -1.21 -12.22 6.82
CA LEU A 35 -0.60 -11.49 5.73
C LEU A 35 -1.61 -11.03 4.68
N GLU A 36 -2.63 -11.84 4.36
CA GLU A 36 -3.75 -11.43 3.49
C GLU A 36 -4.50 -10.22 4.05
N HIS A 37 -4.77 -10.21 5.36
CA HIS A 37 -5.38 -9.05 6.03
C HIS A 37 -4.48 -7.82 5.98
N GLY A 38 -3.18 -7.98 6.23
CA GLY A 38 -2.19 -6.91 6.12
C GLY A 38 -2.12 -6.32 4.70
N LEU A 39 -2.08 -7.18 3.69
CA LEU A 39 -2.10 -6.79 2.27
C LEU A 39 -3.34 -5.97 1.92
N ARG A 40 -4.51 -6.39 2.40
CA ARG A 40 -5.76 -5.62 2.19
C ARG A 40 -5.69 -4.25 2.85
N ALA A 41 -5.16 -4.15 4.07
CA ALA A 41 -4.97 -2.87 4.75
C ALA A 41 -3.99 -1.95 3.99
N MET A 42 -2.90 -2.50 3.43
CA MET A 42 -1.95 -1.75 2.61
C MET A 42 -2.59 -1.21 1.33
N GLN A 43 -3.42 -1.99 0.63
CA GLN A 43 -4.13 -1.52 -0.56
C GLN A 43 -5.05 -0.33 -0.24
N ILE A 44 -5.76 -0.40 0.89
CA ILE A 44 -6.62 0.69 1.35
C ILE A 44 -5.76 1.93 1.64
N ALA A 45 -4.67 1.78 2.40
CA ALA A 45 -3.77 2.88 2.72
C ALA A 45 -3.18 3.53 1.46
N TRP A 46 -2.81 2.73 0.47
CA TRP A 46 -2.31 3.23 -0.81
C TRP A 46 -3.39 4.02 -1.57
N GLY A 47 -4.61 3.49 -1.69
CA GLY A 47 -5.72 4.21 -2.31
C GLY A 47 -6.03 5.54 -1.61
N GLN A 48 -5.91 5.61 -0.29
CA GLN A 48 -6.06 6.86 0.48
C GLN A 48 -4.91 7.84 0.21
N ALA A 49 -3.65 7.36 0.16
CA ALA A 49 -2.50 8.20 -0.16
C ALA A 49 -2.59 8.82 -1.57
N ASP A 50 -3.06 8.04 -2.55
CA ASP A 50 -3.29 8.52 -3.91
C ASP A 50 -4.43 9.56 -3.96
N ALA A 51 -5.54 9.30 -3.26
CA ALA A 51 -6.66 10.25 -3.18
C ALA A 51 -6.24 11.58 -2.55
N VAL A 52 -5.44 11.54 -1.47
CA VAL A 52 -4.90 12.73 -0.82
C VAL A 52 -3.94 13.47 -1.76
N SER A 53 -3.05 12.75 -2.46
CA SER A 53 -2.14 13.35 -3.45
C SER A 53 -2.90 14.12 -4.53
N LEU A 54 -3.93 13.50 -5.11
CA LEU A 54 -4.79 14.13 -6.12
C LEU A 54 -5.54 15.36 -5.58
N ALA A 55 -6.02 15.31 -4.33
CA ALA A 55 -6.67 16.45 -3.70
C ALA A 55 -5.71 17.64 -3.50
N PHE A 56 -4.46 17.36 -3.13
CA PHE A 56 -3.42 18.39 -2.99
C PHE A 56 -3.02 19.00 -4.35
N GLU A 57 -2.87 18.18 -5.39
CA GLU A 57 -2.58 18.67 -6.75
C GLU A 57 -3.68 19.59 -7.27
N ARG A 58 -4.96 19.26 -6.99
CA ARG A 58 -6.11 20.10 -7.39
C ARG A 58 -6.20 21.41 -6.62
N LYS A 59 -5.75 21.45 -5.36
CA LYS A 59 -5.77 22.67 -4.52
C LYS A 59 -4.60 23.62 -4.81
N GLY A 60 -3.53 23.11 -5.41
CA GLY A 60 -2.35 23.90 -5.80
C GLY A 60 -2.43 24.55 -7.18
N ARG A 61 -3.52 24.33 -7.93
CA ARG A 61 -3.88 25.05 -9.17
C ARG A 61 -4.88 26.16 -8.85
#